data_AF-A0A3C1JC03-F1
#
_entry.id   AF-A0A3C1JC03-F1
#
_cell.length_a   1.000
_cell.length_b   1.000
_cell.length_c   1.000
_cell.angle_alpha   90.00
_cell.angle_beta   90.00
_cell.angle_gamma   90.00
#
_symmetry.space_group_name_H-M   'P 1'
#
loop_
_entity.id
_entity.type
_entity.pdbx_description
1 polymer ?
#
loop_
_entity_poly.entity_id
_entity_poly.type
_entity_poly.pdbx_seq_one_letter_code
_entity_poly.pdbx_strand_id
1 'polypeptide(L)'
;MAGMMKNIYRTATYSLLFIAGALAVGYYTLPVNRVNMRSRLVMLGDFDGNNKWDAADAEKLSAIAADPFSLPAGTVYRADANRNGLLDEEDLYFLRELYKTGDPYRARDYFTAKGVVFPYPRDFFRYVPDTEYLQHPVLAIEHPAEAASPLEFLGAARAKAAFGYRSELLREIYSEGIRFSLAYARRASGLQPKEKEYAALKTARCAALWRAGGYHELLLELMALTEDAETLTVTGQPAFVAQSLYLRDHLRGLLESKLYKEYQAGRAPAEAVFAELRKYLREDMNIEADPANLEPPRDFLELKNYADRARWQYYKSTSSRKDFRKLLLFAQYDRRYLRAAARTTRRLEDAPLENHNLPMVLLFRQALAIKEGNKLAAVGLIDEAVRVPFTWVKAIPRDKLPASVALENFLLPGNKEDGSDKSRHWNVFGGISLYKSPEESLRLALAREVKDFRDHPSPQAMTEFIRDTMANLNGIYYVVSINPLLIK
;
A
#
# COMPACT_ATOMS: atom_id res chain seq x y z
N MET A 1 25.07 -65.20 -4.13
CA MET A 1 25.39 -64.15 -3.14
C MET A 1 25.43 -62.73 -3.72
N ALA A 2 26.01 -62.47 -4.90
CA ALA A 2 26.15 -61.12 -5.46
C ALA A 2 24.82 -60.37 -5.74
N GLY A 3 23.76 -61.05 -6.18
CA GLY A 3 22.45 -60.43 -6.41
C GLY A 3 21.70 -60.02 -5.13
N MET A 4 21.93 -60.73 -4.03
CA MET A 4 21.30 -60.46 -2.74
C MET A 4 21.89 -59.21 -2.09
N MET A 5 23.21 -59.02 -2.19
CA MET A 5 23.86 -57.77 -1.74
C MET A 5 23.36 -56.55 -2.51
N LYS A 6 23.19 -56.65 -3.84
CA LYS A 6 22.74 -55.52 -4.67
C LYS A 6 21.34 -55.04 -4.28
N ASN A 7 20.45 -55.96 -3.90
CA ASN A 7 19.12 -55.62 -3.40
C ASN A 7 19.18 -54.99 -2.00
N ILE A 8 20.05 -55.48 -1.11
CA ILE A 8 20.24 -54.89 0.23
C ILE A 8 20.73 -53.44 0.12
N TYR A 9 21.73 -53.18 -0.73
CA TYR A 9 22.22 -51.81 -0.96
C TYR A 9 21.13 -50.90 -1.49
N ARG A 10 20.36 -51.36 -2.48
CA ARG A 10 19.30 -50.57 -3.10
C ARG A 10 18.18 -50.23 -2.09
N THR A 11 17.77 -51.20 -1.28
CA THR A 11 16.77 -50.99 -0.22
C THR A 11 17.29 -50.06 0.88
N ALA A 12 18.56 -50.18 1.27
CA ALA A 12 19.19 -49.28 2.24
C ALA A 12 19.27 -47.85 1.71
N THR A 13 19.64 -47.65 0.43
CA THR A 13 19.69 -46.33 -0.20
C THR A 13 18.31 -45.68 -0.28
N TYR A 14 17.27 -46.42 -0.71
CA TYR A 14 15.91 -45.87 -0.73
C TYR A 14 15.39 -45.56 0.67
N SER A 15 15.72 -46.37 1.66
CA SER A 15 15.34 -46.12 3.06
C SER A 15 16.03 -44.86 3.60
N LEU A 16 17.32 -44.67 3.30
CA LEU A 16 18.06 -43.46 3.65
C LEU A 16 17.49 -42.20 2.96
N LEU A 17 17.16 -42.30 1.67
CA LEU A 17 16.52 -41.19 0.94
C LEU A 17 15.14 -40.86 1.49
N PHE A 18 14.36 -41.88 1.87
CA PHE A 18 13.05 -41.69 2.48
C PHE A 18 13.17 -41.06 3.87
N ILE A 19 14.11 -41.53 4.71
CA ILE A 19 14.37 -40.94 6.04
C ILE A 19 14.86 -39.49 5.88
N ALA A 20 15.79 -39.22 4.96
CA ALA A 20 16.27 -37.86 4.68
C ALA A 20 15.14 -36.96 4.17
N GLY A 21 14.27 -37.47 3.29
CA GLY A 21 13.08 -36.77 2.81
C GLY A 21 12.07 -36.50 3.94
N ALA A 22 11.81 -37.48 4.80
CA ALA A 22 10.91 -37.35 5.94
C ALA A 22 11.48 -36.40 7.01
N LEU A 23 12.79 -36.40 7.26
CA LEU A 23 13.47 -35.45 8.14
C LEU A 23 13.49 -34.04 7.54
N ALA A 24 13.68 -33.90 6.23
CA ALA A 24 13.59 -32.61 5.56
C ALA A 24 12.16 -32.06 5.61
N VAL A 25 11.16 -32.87 5.27
CA VAL A 25 9.75 -32.51 5.44
C VAL A 25 9.49 -32.16 6.89
N GLY A 26 9.85 -33.01 7.86
CA GLY A 26 9.74 -32.72 9.28
C GLY A 26 10.40 -31.41 9.70
N TYR A 27 11.61 -31.10 9.25
CA TYR A 27 12.30 -29.85 9.57
C TYR A 27 11.65 -28.61 8.92
N TYR A 28 11.17 -28.73 7.68
CA TYR A 28 10.54 -27.64 6.94
C TYR A 28 9.04 -27.48 7.25
N THR A 29 8.37 -28.51 7.78
CA THR A 29 6.93 -28.52 8.07
C THR A 29 6.60 -28.62 9.55
N LEU A 30 7.53 -29.02 10.44
CA LEU A 30 7.32 -28.85 11.88
C LEU A 30 7.22 -27.35 12.13
N PRO A 31 6.09 -26.88 12.66
CA PRO A 31 6.00 -25.51 13.10
C PRO A 31 6.96 -25.41 14.29
N VAL A 32 8.15 -24.86 14.05
CA VAL A 32 9.04 -24.40 15.13
C VAL A 32 8.35 -23.18 15.76
N ASN A 33 7.24 -23.43 16.45
CA ASN A 33 6.46 -22.50 17.26
C ASN A 33 7.16 -22.24 18.60
N ARG A 34 8.48 -22.09 18.53
CA ARG A 34 9.18 -21.15 19.37
C ARG A 34 9.88 -20.24 18.40
N VAL A 35 9.11 -19.29 17.85
CA VAL A 35 9.71 -18.05 17.36
C VAL A 35 10.60 -17.61 18.52
N ASN A 36 11.92 -17.63 18.34
CA ASN A 36 12.82 -16.98 19.30
C ASN A 36 12.38 -15.52 19.30
N MET A 37 11.47 -15.16 20.20
CA MET A 37 10.98 -13.81 20.39
C MET A 37 12.12 -13.07 21.04
N ARG A 38 12.96 -12.50 20.18
CA ARG A 38 13.91 -11.47 20.59
C ARG A 38 13.10 -10.20 20.73
N SER A 39 13.14 -9.62 21.92
CA SER A 39 12.58 -8.32 22.21
C SER A 39 13.73 -7.39 22.53
N ARG A 40 13.67 -6.18 21.98
CA ARG A 40 14.57 -5.10 22.37
C ARG A 40 13.88 -4.25 23.43
N LEU A 41 14.64 -3.84 24.44
CA LEU A 41 14.20 -2.80 25.36
C LEU A 41 14.38 -1.45 24.65
N VAL A 42 13.31 -0.67 24.58
CA VAL A 42 13.29 0.66 23.97
C VAL A 42 13.09 1.67 25.08
N MET A 43 14.00 2.63 25.17
CA MET A 43 13.87 3.80 26.03
C MET A 43 13.07 4.85 25.26
N LEU A 44 11.87 5.18 25.76
CA LEU A 44 11.01 6.23 25.21
C LEU A 44 11.64 7.58 25.52
N GLY A 45 11.58 8.52 24.58
CA GLY A 45 12.25 9.82 24.70
C GLY A 45 13.76 9.82 24.43
N ASP A 46 14.42 8.67 24.31
CA ASP A 46 15.81 8.59 23.83
C ASP A 46 15.78 8.50 22.30
N PHE A 47 16.08 9.60 21.62
CA PHE A 47 15.98 9.70 20.15
C PHE A 47 17.31 9.49 19.44
N ASP A 48 18.43 9.43 20.16
CA ASP A 48 19.76 9.21 19.59
C ASP A 48 20.35 7.82 19.89
N GLY A 49 19.73 7.07 20.80
CA GLY A 49 20.14 5.74 21.23
C GLY A 49 21.31 5.72 22.21
N ASN A 50 21.63 6.83 22.86
CA ASN A 50 22.73 6.95 23.81
C ASN A 50 22.38 6.43 25.22
N ASN A 51 21.13 5.99 25.43
CA ASN A 51 20.55 5.55 26.70
C ASN A 51 20.54 6.63 27.80
N LYS A 52 20.30 7.88 27.41
CA LYS A 52 20.12 9.03 28.31
C LYS A 52 18.88 9.81 27.88
N TRP A 53 18.45 10.70 28.77
CA TRP A 53 17.47 11.73 28.46
C TRP A 53 18.19 13.06 28.67
N ASP A 54 18.50 13.76 27.59
CA ASP A 54 19.29 14.99 27.68
C ASP A 54 18.80 16.12 26.74
N ALA A 55 19.59 17.18 26.66
CA ALA A 55 19.26 18.34 25.84
C ALA A 55 19.23 18.01 24.33
N ALA A 56 20.02 17.03 23.87
CA ALA A 56 20.02 16.62 22.47
C ALA A 56 18.70 15.92 22.10
N ASP A 57 18.12 15.16 23.03
CA ASP A 57 16.77 14.60 22.86
C ASP A 57 15.69 15.68 22.84
N ALA A 58 15.83 16.73 23.65
CA ALA A 58 14.89 17.86 23.65
C ALA A 58 14.88 18.62 22.32
N GLU A 59 16.03 18.80 21.69
CA GLU A 59 16.14 19.37 20.34
C GLU A 59 15.45 18.47 19.31
N LYS A 60 15.66 17.15 19.39
CA LYS A 60 15.01 16.18 18.50
C LYS A 60 13.51 16.09 18.71
N LEU A 61 13.01 16.22 19.95
CA LEU A 61 11.57 16.25 20.24
C LEU A 61 10.89 17.40 19.48
N SER A 62 11.55 18.56 19.42
CA SER A 62 11.02 19.72 18.70
C SER A 62 10.95 19.46 17.19
N ALA A 63 11.96 18.79 16.62
CA ALA A 63 11.94 18.36 15.22
C ALA A 63 10.85 17.31 14.95
N ILE A 64 10.67 16.34 15.85
CA ILE A 64 9.61 15.33 15.78
C ILE A 64 8.22 15.98 15.82
N ALA A 65 8.00 16.97 16.69
CA ALA A 65 6.72 17.67 16.78
C ALA A 65 6.42 18.51 15.52
N ALA A 66 7.45 19.04 14.85
CA ALA A 66 7.31 19.88 13.66
C ALA A 66 7.07 19.09 12.36
N ASP A 67 7.60 17.87 12.27
CA ASP A 67 7.44 17.01 11.10
C ASP A 67 7.73 15.55 11.43
N PRO A 68 6.80 14.86 12.13
CA PRO A 68 7.03 13.47 12.52
C PRO A 68 7.07 12.54 11.29
N PHE A 69 6.43 12.93 10.19
CA PHE A 69 6.26 12.08 9.03
C PHE A 69 7.52 11.92 8.17
N SER A 70 8.52 12.80 8.31
CA SER A 70 9.83 12.64 7.65
C SER A 70 10.80 11.74 8.42
N LEU A 71 10.43 11.29 9.61
CA LEU A 71 11.27 10.46 10.45
C LEU A 71 10.80 9.00 10.43
N PRO A 72 11.72 8.03 10.62
CA PRO A 72 11.36 6.63 10.71
C PRO A 72 10.36 6.38 11.84
N ALA A 73 9.37 5.50 11.61
CA ALA A 73 8.36 5.14 12.60
C ALA A 73 8.96 4.72 13.95
N GLY A 74 10.08 3.99 13.93
CA GLY A 74 10.77 3.55 15.15
C GLY A 74 11.43 4.67 15.97
N THR A 75 11.61 5.86 15.39
CA THR A 75 12.07 7.07 16.09
C THR A 75 10.89 7.82 16.69
N VAL A 76 9.87 8.11 15.89
CA VAL A 76 8.69 8.88 16.36
C VAL A 76 7.86 8.10 17.35
N TYR A 77 7.79 6.78 17.22
CA TYR A 77 7.20 5.90 18.22
C TYR A 77 7.78 6.10 19.64
N ARG A 78 9.05 6.53 19.76
CA ARG A 78 9.64 6.79 21.08
C ARG A 78 9.08 8.06 21.72
N ALA A 79 8.35 8.88 20.97
CA ALA A 79 7.68 10.06 21.49
C ALA A 79 6.33 9.75 22.15
N ASP A 80 5.71 8.58 21.89
CA ASP A 80 4.47 8.11 22.54
C ASP A 80 4.77 7.63 23.98
N ALA A 81 5.00 8.60 24.87
CA ALA A 81 5.44 8.39 26.24
C ALA A 81 4.31 7.87 27.12
N ASN A 82 3.06 8.28 26.86
CA ASN A 82 1.89 7.77 27.58
C ASN A 82 1.37 6.43 27.02
N ARG A 83 1.89 5.97 25.87
CA ARG A 83 1.63 4.67 25.23
C ARG A 83 0.19 4.54 24.74
N ASN A 84 -0.44 5.65 24.36
CA ASN A 84 -1.81 5.67 23.86
C ASN A 84 -1.88 5.58 22.32
N GLY A 85 -0.74 5.53 21.64
CA GLY A 85 -0.65 5.47 20.17
C GLY A 85 -0.84 6.81 19.47
N LEU A 86 -0.83 7.91 20.22
CA LEU A 86 -0.88 9.28 19.73
C LEU A 86 0.49 9.96 19.92
N LEU A 87 0.66 11.07 19.23
CA LEU A 87 1.63 12.10 19.59
C LEU A 87 0.80 13.30 20.01
N ASP A 88 0.61 13.47 21.32
CA ASP A 88 -0.24 14.49 21.92
C ASP A 88 0.54 15.45 22.85
N GLU A 89 -0.16 16.44 23.43
CA GLU A 89 0.47 17.44 24.30
C GLU A 89 0.99 16.83 25.60
N GLU A 90 0.38 15.74 26.07
CA GLU A 90 0.81 15.05 27.30
C GLU A 90 2.17 14.36 27.08
N ASP A 91 2.34 13.72 25.92
CA ASP A 91 3.63 13.17 25.51
C ASP A 91 4.74 14.23 25.48
N LEU A 92 4.49 15.34 24.78
CA LEU A 92 5.45 16.44 24.68
C LEU A 92 5.78 17.02 26.05
N TYR A 93 4.77 17.14 26.92
CA TYR A 93 4.93 17.64 28.27
C TYR A 93 5.81 16.70 29.11
N PHE A 94 5.49 15.41 29.18
CA PHE A 94 6.26 14.45 29.97
C PHE A 94 7.72 14.38 29.53
N LEU A 95 7.97 14.36 28.22
CA LEU A 95 9.33 14.28 27.70
C LEU A 95 10.12 15.56 27.98
N ARG A 96 9.53 16.75 27.79
CA ARG A 96 10.19 18.03 28.12
C ARG A 96 10.60 18.11 29.59
N GLU A 97 9.75 17.64 30.50
CA GLU A 97 10.06 17.64 31.94
C GLU A 97 11.12 16.60 32.30
N LEU A 98 11.11 15.44 31.63
CA LEU A 98 12.14 14.41 31.78
C LEU A 98 13.53 14.96 31.40
N TYR A 99 13.65 15.66 30.26
CA TYR A 99 14.92 16.20 29.78
C TYR A 99 15.52 17.29 30.67
N LYS A 100 14.71 18.01 31.47
CA LYS A 100 15.23 19.02 32.42
C LYS A 100 16.08 18.40 33.53
N THR A 101 15.79 17.16 33.89
CA THR A 101 16.46 16.47 35.00
C THR A 101 17.40 15.37 34.53
N GLY A 102 17.12 14.77 33.36
CA GLY A 102 17.78 13.58 32.86
C GLY A 102 17.58 12.33 33.72
N ASP A 103 16.70 12.41 34.73
CA ASP A 103 16.47 11.37 35.73
C ASP A 103 14.95 11.27 36.01
N PRO A 104 14.30 10.17 35.60
CA PRO A 104 12.86 10.00 35.73
C PRO A 104 12.41 9.88 37.19
N TYR A 105 13.30 9.48 38.12
CA TYR A 105 12.99 9.48 39.55
C TYR A 105 12.90 10.91 40.07
N ARG A 106 13.87 11.77 39.72
CA ARG A 106 13.86 13.19 40.11
C ARG A 106 12.69 13.96 39.51
N ALA A 107 12.39 13.73 38.23
CA ALA A 107 11.21 14.31 37.60
C ALA A 107 9.95 13.92 38.40
N ARG A 108 9.78 12.62 38.67
CA ARG A 108 8.62 12.14 39.44
C ARG A 108 8.53 12.71 40.85
N ASP A 109 9.64 12.81 41.58
CA ASP A 109 9.64 13.35 42.95
C ASP A 109 9.19 14.81 42.95
N TYR A 110 9.64 15.61 41.97
CA TYR A 110 9.20 16.98 41.78
C TYR A 110 7.68 17.08 41.51
N PHE A 111 7.13 16.22 40.64
CA PHE A 111 5.70 16.19 40.35
C PHE A 111 4.87 15.71 41.54
N THR A 112 5.35 14.69 42.25
CA THR A 112 4.72 14.15 43.46
C THR A 112 4.65 15.22 44.55
N ALA A 113 5.72 16.00 44.74
CA ALA A 113 5.75 17.13 45.68
C ALA A 113 4.73 18.23 45.32
N LYS A 114 4.35 18.35 44.04
CA LYS A 114 3.33 19.29 43.55
C LYS A 114 1.91 18.71 43.51
N GLY A 115 1.72 17.46 43.92
CA GLY A 115 0.42 16.78 43.86
C GLY A 115 -0.05 16.47 42.42
N VAL A 116 0.87 16.46 41.45
CA VAL A 116 0.58 16.17 40.04
C VAL A 116 1.11 14.79 39.68
N VAL A 117 0.40 14.06 38.82
CA VAL A 117 0.80 12.72 38.37
C VAL A 117 1.88 12.82 37.29
N PHE A 118 2.91 11.98 37.41
CA PHE A 118 3.94 11.77 36.39
C PHE A 118 4.16 10.26 36.19
N PRO A 119 4.49 9.80 34.97
CA PRO A 119 4.74 8.38 34.71
C PRO A 119 5.78 7.77 35.66
N TYR A 120 5.69 6.46 35.93
CA TYR A 120 6.75 5.79 36.69
C TYR A 120 8.01 5.70 35.80
N PRO A 121 9.22 5.71 36.38
CA PRO A 121 10.46 5.52 35.62
C PRO A 121 10.44 4.32 34.67
N ARG A 122 9.83 3.19 35.08
CA ARG A 122 9.66 2.00 34.24
C ARG A 122 8.75 2.21 33.02
N ASP A 123 7.86 3.20 33.06
CA ASP A 123 6.90 3.46 31.97
C ASP A 123 7.57 4.10 30.75
N PHE A 124 8.74 4.73 30.93
CA PHE A 124 9.59 5.20 29.84
C PHE A 124 10.40 4.07 29.18
N PHE A 125 10.13 2.81 29.49
CA PHE A 125 10.74 1.66 28.83
C PHE A 125 9.67 0.73 28.25
N ARG A 126 9.88 0.26 27.02
CA ARG A 126 9.00 -0.70 26.36
C ARG A 126 9.77 -1.85 25.75
N TYR A 127 9.32 -3.08 26.00
CA TYR A 127 9.80 -4.26 25.28
C TYR A 127 9.07 -4.36 23.95
N VAL A 128 9.84 -4.28 22.86
CA VAL A 128 9.33 -4.39 21.49
C VAL A 128 9.88 -5.68 20.88
N PRO A 129 9.07 -6.70 20.57
CA PRO A 129 9.49 -7.84 19.78
C PRO A 129 10.04 -7.41 18.42
N ASP A 130 11.09 -8.07 17.93
CA ASP A 130 11.63 -7.90 16.56
C ASP A 130 10.59 -8.20 15.46
N THR A 131 9.45 -8.75 15.86
CA THR A 131 8.34 -9.17 15.02
C THR A 131 7.16 -8.21 15.07
N GLU A 132 7.21 -7.18 15.91
CA GLU A 132 6.16 -6.17 16.05
C GLU A 132 6.28 -5.14 14.91
N TYR A 133 5.14 -4.81 14.28
CA TYR A 133 5.07 -3.68 13.37
C TYR A 133 4.95 -2.39 14.18
N LEU A 134 5.94 -1.51 14.07
CA LEU A 134 5.89 -0.21 14.72
C LEU A 134 5.11 0.77 13.86
N GLN A 135 3.93 1.15 14.33
CA GLN A 135 3.15 2.21 13.71
C GLN A 135 3.70 3.58 14.11
N HIS A 136 3.60 4.52 13.17
CA HIS A 136 3.67 5.93 13.51
C HIS A 136 2.48 6.29 14.42
N PRO A 137 2.73 6.91 15.60
CA PRO A 137 1.66 7.47 16.42
C PRO A 137 0.81 8.46 15.63
N VAL A 138 -0.49 8.53 15.94
CA VAL A 138 -1.39 9.51 15.30
C VAL A 138 -1.07 10.89 15.84
N LEU A 139 -0.77 11.85 14.96
CA LEU A 139 -0.56 13.22 15.38
C LEU A 139 -1.87 13.81 15.95
N ALA A 140 -1.82 14.28 17.19
CA ALA A 140 -2.97 14.86 17.88
C ALA A 140 -2.68 16.26 18.49
N ILE A 141 -1.45 16.73 18.45
CA ILE A 141 -1.08 18.10 18.84
C ILE A 141 -1.61 19.15 17.86
N GLU A 142 -1.77 20.38 18.34
CA GLU A 142 -2.00 21.53 17.47
C GLU A 142 -0.74 21.80 16.63
N HIS A 143 -0.92 21.98 15.32
CA HIS A 143 0.21 22.04 14.40
C HIS A 143 0.16 23.28 13.49
N PRO A 144 1.25 24.05 13.32
CA PRO A 144 1.25 25.27 12.50
C PRO A 144 0.81 25.06 11.04
N ALA A 145 1.07 23.86 10.48
CA ALA A 145 0.63 23.51 9.13
C ALA A 145 -0.90 23.45 8.97
N GLU A 146 -1.67 23.42 10.07
CA GLU A 146 -3.14 23.53 10.06
C GLU A 146 -3.58 24.83 9.36
N ALA A 147 -3.02 25.97 9.79
CA ALA A 147 -3.40 27.29 9.28
C ALA A 147 -2.92 27.53 7.84
N ALA A 148 -1.83 26.88 7.43
CA ALA A 148 -1.27 26.98 6.07
C ALA A 148 -1.84 25.91 5.12
N SER A 149 -2.74 25.06 5.59
CA SER A 149 -3.25 23.93 4.82
C SER A 149 -4.23 24.38 3.73
N PRO A 150 -4.19 23.76 2.53
CA PRO A 150 -5.30 23.87 1.57
C PRO A 150 -6.58 23.14 2.02
N LEU A 151 -6.54 22.40 3.13
CA LEU A 151 -7.69 21.72 3.73
C LEU A 151 -8.27 22.57 4.87
N GLU A 152 -9.18 23.48 4.54
CA GLU A 152 -9.76 24.44 5.50
C GLU A 152 -10.48 23.80 6.70
N PHE A 153 -10.85 22.52 6.61
CA PHE A 153 -11.56 21.80 7.66
C PHE A 153 -10.66 21.20 8.75
N LEU A 154 -9.32 21.26 8.66
CA LEU A 154 -8.44 20.53 9.60
C LEU A 154 -8.62 20.98 11.06
N GLY A 155 -8.69 22.29 11.31
CA GLY A 155 -8.93 22.80 12.67
C GLY A 155 -10.27 22.34 13.24
N ALA A 156 -11.31 22.28 12.39
CA ALA A 156 -12.60 21.73 12.78
C ALA A 156 -12.53 20.22 13.03
N ALA A 157 -11.74 19.46 12.25
CA ALA A 157 -11.55 18.02 12.47
C ALA A 157 -10.87 17.73 13.80
N ARG A 158 -9.86 18.53 14.20
CA ARG A 158 -9.18 18.43 15.50
C ARG A 158 -10.11 18.74 16.67
N ALA A 159 -10.83 19.86 16.59
CA ALA A 159 -11.64 20.36 17.71
C ALA A 159 -12.98 19.62 17.90
N LYS A 160 -13.43 18.86 16.89
CA LYS A 160 -14.75 18.25 16.91
C LYS A 160 -14.83 17.12 17.93
N ALA A 161 -15.69 17.30 18.92
CA ALA A 161 -16.03 16.27 19.88
C ALA A 161 -16.71 15.06 19.19
N ALA A 162 -16.21 13.87 19.50
CA ALA A 162 -16.75 12.60 19.03
C ALA A 162 -16.34 11.48 19.99
N PHE A 163 -16.98 10.32 19.84
CA PHE A 163 -16.79 9.15 20.71
C PHE A 163 -16.55 7.90 19.88
N GLY A 164 -15.85 6.92 20.46
CA GLY A 164 -15.54 5.64 19.83
C GLY A 164 -14.89 5.80 18.44
N TYR A 165 -15.33 4.98 17.50
CA TYR A 165 -14.78 4.92 16.15
C TYR A 165 -14.73 6.28 15.42
N ARG A 166 -15.73 7.15 15.62
CA ARG A 166 -15.74 8.46 14.96
C ARG A 166 -14.62 9.37 15.50
N SER A 167 -14.28 9.26 16.78
CA SER A 167 -13.16 10.02 17.36
C SER A 167 -11.83 9.59 16.76
N GLU A 168 -11.62 8.27 16.60
CA GLU A 168 -10.44 7.72 15.93
C GLU A 168 -10.32 8.23 14.49
N LEU A 169 -11.41 8.18 13.72
CA LEU A 169 -11.41 8.69 12.35
C LEU A 169 -11.06 10.18 12.27
N LEU A 170 -11.60 11.02 13.15
CA LEU A 170 -11.31 12.45 13.16
C LEU A 170 -9.83 12.73 13.46
N ARG A 171 -9.22 11.99 14.41
CA ARG A 171 -7.79 12.08 14.70
C ARG A 171 -6.94 11.62 13.52
N GLU A 172 -7.30 10.52 12.88
CA GLU A 172 -6.61 10.03 11.68
C GLU A 172 -6.73 11.00 10.51
N ILE A 173 -7.91 11.60 10.28
CA ILE A 173 -8.13 12.64 9.26
C ILE A 173 -7.26 13.86 9.56
N TYR A 174 -7.22 14.32 10.80
CA TYR A 174 -6.36 15.44 11.18
C TYR A 174 -4.88 15.12 10.96
N SER A 175 -4.41 13.97 11.45
CA SER A 175 -3.02 13.52 11.30
C SER A 175 -2.60 13.37 9.83
N GLU A 176 -3.40 12.70 8.99
CA GLU A 176 -3.14 12.58 7.55
C GLU A 176 -3.26 13.93 6.84
N GLY A 177 -4.13 14.82 7.33
CA GLY A 177 -4.29 16.17 6.81
C GLY A 177 -3.07 17.05 7.03
N ILE A 178 -2.48 16.99 8.23
CA ILE A 178 -1.20 17.68 8.51
C ILE A 178 -0.08 17.08 7.66
N ARG A 179 -0.01 15.75 7.54
CA ARG A 179 0.97 15.07 6.69
C ARG A 179 0.89 15.53 5.23
N PHE A 180 -0.33 15.55 4.66
CA PHE A 180 -0.56 16.10 3.33
C PHE A 180 -0.12 17.57 3.24
N SER A 181 -0.48 18.40 4.23
CA SER A 181 -0.19 19.84 4.22
C SER A 181 1.32 20.10 4.18
N LEU A 182 2.09 19.36 4.98
CA LEU A 182 3.55 19.41 4.99
C LEU A 182 4.14 18.95 3.65
N ALA A 183 3.67 17.83 3.10
CA ALA A 183 4.14 17.31 1.81
C ALA A 183 3.80 18.25 0.65
N TYR A 184 2.59 18.79 0.63
CA TYR A 184 2.10 19.75 -0.37
C TYR A 184 2.92 21.04 -0.32
N ALA A 185 3.17 21.61 0.86
CA ALA A 185 3.94 22.84 1.02
C ALA A 185 5.36 22.72 0.43
N ARG A 186 6.02 21.57 0.60
CA ARG A 186 7.35 21.31 0.01
C ARG A 186 7.36 21.33 -1.51
N ARG A 187 6.22 21.07 -2.14
CA ARG A 187 6.12 20.83 -3.58
C ARG A 187 5.30 21.84 -4.34
N ALA A 188 4.46 22.63 -3.68
CA ALA A 188 3.47 23.51 -4.29
C ALA A 188 4.07 24.43 -5.38
N SER A 189 5.28 24.94 -5.16
CA SER A 189 6.00 25.80 -6.12
C SER A 189 6.46 25.05 -7.38
N GLY A 190 6.73 23.74 -7.27
CA GLY A 190 7.23 22.88 -8.36
C GLY A 190 6.16 22.06 -9.08
N LEU A 191 4.88 22.14 -8.68
CA LEU A 191 3.79 21.42 -9.34
C LEU A 191 3.56 21.96 -10.76
N GLN A 192 3.48 21.05 -11.73
CA GLN A 192 3.07 21.37 -13.10
C GLN A 192 1.58 21.78 -13.15
N PRO A 193 1.14 22.50 -14.19
CA PRO A 193 -0.26 22.95 -14.31
C PRO A 193 -1.29 21.83 -14.11
N LYS A 194 -1.05 20.64 -14.67
CA LYS A 194 -1.96 19.50 -14.53
C LYS A 194 -1.95 18.89 -13.12
N GLU A 195 -0.79 18.84 -12.47
CA GLU A 195 -0.71 18.38 -11.07
C GLU A 195 -1.47 19.33 -10.14
N LYS A 196 -1.42 20.64 -10.41
CA LYS A 196 -2.23 21.64 -9.68
C LYS A 196 -3.73 21.41 -9.88
N GLU A 197 -4.16 21.10 -11.10
CA GLU A 197 -5.57 20.77 -11.39
C GLU A 197 -6.04 19.52 -10.62
N TYR A 198 -5.26 18.42 -10.67
CA TYR A 198 -5.60 17.21 -9.91
C TYR A 198 -5.59 17.44 -8.39
N ALA A 199 -4.61 18.18 -7.88
CA ALA A 199 -4.55 18.54 -6.46
C ALA A 199 -5.80 19.32 -6.05
N ALA A 200 -6.20 20.33 -6.85
CA ALA A 200 -7.40 21.12 -6.59
C ALA A 200 -8.70 20.30 -6.63
N LEU A 201 -8.83 19.36 -7.58
CA LEU A 201 -9.98 18.46 -7.65
C LEU A 201 -10.08 17.55 -6.42
N LYS A 202 -8.96 16.98 -5.99
CA LYS A 202 -8.92 16.09 -4.82
C LYS A 202 -9.15 16.83 -3.50
N THR A 203 -8.59 18.04 -3.35
CA THR A 203 -8.86 18.87 -2.15
C THR A 203 -10.32 19.31 -2.10
N ALA A 204 -10.92 19.68 -3.23
CA ALA A 204 -12.35 20.00 -3.32
C ALA A 204 -13.23 18.79 -2.97
N ARG A 205 -12.86 17.58 -3.42
CA ARG A 205 -13.53 16.33 -3.05
C ARG A 205 -13.43 16.06 -1.54
N CYS A 206 -12.26 16.24 -0.93
CA CYS A 206 -12.10 16.13 0.52
C CYS A 206 -13.03 17.10 1.26
N ALA A 207 -13.10 18.37 0.83
CA ALA A 207 -14.00 19.35 1.42
C ALA A 207 -15.50 18.98 1.23
N ALA A 208 -15.87 18.36 0.12
CA ALA A 208 -17.23 17.86 -0.09
C ALA A 208 -17.56 16.68 0.84
N LEU A 209 -16.65 15.70 0.98
CA LEU A 209 -16.82 14.56 1.89
C LEU A 209 -16.89 15.00 3.36
N TRP A 210 -16.09 15.99 3.75
CA TRP A 210 -16.17 16.61 5.07
C TRP A 210 -17.56 17.19 5.35
N ARG A 211 -18.08 18.01 4.43
CA ARG A 211 -19.42 18.63 4.54
C ARG A 211 -20.54 17.58 4.60
N ALA A 212 -20.40 16.48 3.87
CA ALA A 212 -21.34 15.37 3.88
C ALA A 212 -21.23 14.48 5.14
N GLY A 213 -20.19 14.64 5.96
CA GLY A 213 -19.93 13.77 7.11
C GLY A 213 -19.42 12.37 6.75
N GLY A 214 -18.96 12.15 5.52
CA GLY A 214 -18.39 10.89 5.02
C GLY A 214 -16.94 10.72 5.48
N TYR A 215 -16.73 10.53 6.78
CA TYR A 215 -15.39 10.55 7.38
C TYR A 215 -14.48 9.39 6.96
N HIS A 216 -15.03 8.21 6.74
CA HIS A 216 -14.22 7.09 6.28
C HIS A 216 -13.73 7.33 4.85
N GLU A 217 -14.63 7.75 3.97
CA GLU A 217 -14.33 8.09 2.58
C GLU A 217 -13.37 9.28 2.49
N LEU A 218 -13.55 10.27 3.37
CA LEU A 218 -12.64 11.40 3.50
C LEU A 218 -11.22 10.94 3.85
N LEU A 219 -11.09 10.04 4.83
CA LEU A 219 -9.78 9.51 5.21
C LEU A 219 -9.10 8.78 4.04
N LEU A 220 -9.86 7.98 3.28
CA LEU A 220 -9.32 7.26 2.12
C LEU A 220 -8.86 8.21 1.01
N GLU A 221 -9.68 9.22 0.69
CA GLU A 221 -9.32 10.23 -0.31
C GLU A 221 -8.09 11.03 0.13
N LEU A 222 -8.04 11.38 1.42
CA LEU A 222 -6.92 12.11 2.00
C LEU A 222 -5.63 11.31 1.98
N MET A 223 -5.69 10.02 2.33
CA MET A 223 -4.53 9.12 2.20
C MET A 223 -4.02 9.05 0.76
N ALA A 224 -4.91 8.93 -0.23
CA ALA A 224 -4.51 8.92 -1.64
C ALA A 224 -3.87 10.25 -2.05
N LEU A 225 -4.41 11.38 -1.58
CA LEU A 225 -3.87 12.71 -1.81
C LEU A 225 -2.49 12.90 -1.14
N THR A 226 -2.30 12.38 0.07
CA THR A 226 -1.01 12.37 0.76
C THR A 226 0.03 11.55 0.00
N GLU A 227 -0.32 10.34 -0.45
CA GLU A 227 0.62 9.49 -1.20
C GLU A 227 1.07 10.16 -2.50
N ASP A 228 0.15 10.82 -3.20
CA ASP A 228 0.47 11.61 -4.39
C ASP A 228 1.43 12.77 -4.07
N ALA A 229 1.17 13.50 -2.98
CA ALA A 229 1.98 14.62 -2.53
C ALA A 229 3.38 14.20 -2.05
N GLU A 230 3.55 13.01 -1.49
CA GLU A 230 4.85 12.56 -1.02
C GLU A 230 5.71 11.91 -2.12
N THR A 231 5.08 11.19 -3.06
CA THR A 231 5.84 10.24 -3.88
C THR A 231 5.80 10.48 -5.38
N LEU A 232 4.76 11.10 -5.91
CA LEU A 232 4.62 11.25 -7.37
C LEU A 232 5.34 12.49 -7.86
N THR A 233 6.08 12.44 -8.97
CA THR A 233 6.57 13.67 -9.61
C THR A 233 6.62 13.51 -11.10
N VAL A 234 5.89 14.32 -11.86
CA VAL A 234 5.95 14.27 -13.34
C VAL A 234 7.30 14.70 -13.91
N THR A 235 8.17 15.33 -13.10
CA THR A 235 9.50 15.74 -13.51
C THR A 235 10.34 14.52 -13.91
N GLY A 236 10.79 14.49 -15.17
CA GLY A 236 11.60 13.38 -15.70
C GLY A 236 10.80 12.13 -16.06
N GLN A 237 9.46 12.16 -16.00
CA GLN A 237 8.63 11.06 -16.49
C GLN A 237 8.39 11.15 -18.00
N PRO A 238 8.27 10.01 -18.72
CA PRO A 238 7.79 10.01 -20.10
C PRO A 238 6.39 10.64 -20.18
N ALA A 239 6.15 11.51 -21.16
CA ALA A 239 4.84 12.17 -21.36
C ALA A 239 3.68 11.17 -21.43
N PHE A 240 3.93 10.00 -22.02
CA PHE A 240 3.00 8.88 -22.09
C PHE A 240 2.45 8.44 -20.72
N VAL A 241 3.28 8.49 -19.66
CA VAL A 241 2.86 8.09 -18.31
C VAL A 241 1.84 9.08 -17.76
N ALA A 242 2.05 10.39 -17.93
CA ALA A 242 1.07 11.39 -17.55
C ALA A 242 -0.22 11.29 -18.37
N GLN A 243 -0.09 10.97 -19.67
CA GLN A 243 -1.22 10.76 -20.58
C GLN A 243 -2.15 9.60 -20.15
N SER A 244 -1.59 8.56 -19.50
CA SER A 244 -2.39 7.43 -19.01
C SER A 244 -3.52 7.82 -18.06
N LEU A 245 -3.38 8.93 -17.33
CA LEU A 245 -4.43 9.46 -16.47
C LEU A 245 -5.63 9.99 -17.26
N TYR A 246 -5.39 10.65 -18.40
CA TYR A 246 -6.45 11.20 -19.25
C TYR A 246 -7.27 10.07 -19.86
N LEU A 247 -6.60 9.07 -20.42
CA LEU A 247 -7.27 7.89 -20.95
C LEU A 247 -8.11 7.22 -19.85
N ARG A 248 -7.53 7.00 -18.67
CA ARG A 248 -8.28 6.40 -17.54
C ARG A 248 -9.54 7.20 -17.19
N ASP A 249 -9.45 8.52 -17.16
CA ASP A 249 -10.58 9.39 -16.80
C ASP A 249 -11.66 9.39 -17.90
N HIS A 250 -11.27 9.35 -19.18
CA HIS A 250 -12.20 9.13 -20.29
C HIS A 250 -12.86 7.74 -20.26
N LEU A 251 -12.12 6.68 -19.90
CA LEU A 251 -12.68 5.34 -19.71
C LEU A 251 -13.73 5.30 -18.58
N ARG A 252 -13.48 6.04 -17.49
CA ARG A 252 -14.47 6.21 -16.42
C ARG A 252 -15.71 6.94 -16.95
N GLY A 253 -15.52 8.06 -17.66
CA GLY A 253 -16.62 8.81 -18.28
C GLY A 253 -17.43 7.97 -19.27
N LEU A 254 -16.78 7.06 -20.00
CA LEU A 254 -17.44 6.11 -20.90
C LEU A 254 -18.39 5.19 -20.15
N LEU A 255 -17.98 4.59 -19.02
CA LEU A 255 -18.84 3.73 -18.20
C LEU A 255 -20.09 4.45 -17.68
N GLU A 256 -20.00 5.76 -17.45
CA GLU A 256 -21.10 6.60 -16.97
C GLU A 256 -21.97 7.17 -18.10
N SER A 257 -21.51 7.05 -19.35
CA SER A 257 -22.09 7.68 -20.52
C SER A 257 -23.45 7.11 -20.92
N LYS A 258 -24.21 7.90 -21.69
CA LYS A 258 -25.46 7.46 -22.33
C LYS A 258 -25.22 6.29 -23.29
N LEU A 259 -24.14 6.34 -24.07
CA LEU A 259 -23.76 5.28 -25.01
C LEU A 259 -23.63 3.93 -24.29
N TYR A 260 -22.96 3.91 -23.14
CA TYR A 260 -22.74 2.67 -22.39
C TYR A 260 -24.03 2.12 -21.77
N LYS A 261 -24.90 3.01 -21.27
CA LYS A 261 -26.24 2.63 -20.79
C LYS A 261 -27.11 2.05 -21.91
N GLU A 262 -26.99 2.55 -23.14
CA GLU A 262 -27.70 2.01 -24.30
C GLU A 262 -27.13 0.64 -24.72
N TYR A 263 -25.81 0.47 -24.67
CA TYR A 263 -25.16 -0.82 -24.90
C TYR A 263 -25.58 -1.88 -23.87
N GLN A 264 -25.59 -1.56 -22.58
CA GLN A 264 -26.06 -2.46 -21.52
C GLN A 264 -27.54 -2.86 -21.70
N ALA A 265 -28.36 -1.97 -22.25
CA ALA A 265 -29.75 -2.23 -22.58
C ALA A 265 -29.96 -3.00 -23.91
N GLY A 266 -28.88 -3.37 -24.61
CA GLY A 266 -28.94 -4.05 -25.92
C GLY A 266 -29.39 -3.15 -27.07
N ARG A 267 -29.41 -1.83 -26.88
CA ARG A 267 -29.84 -0.83 -27.89
C ARG A 267 -28.69 -0.27 -28.71
N ALA A 268 -27.45 -0.44 -28.26
CA ALA A 268 -26.25 -0.10 -29.01
C ALA A 268 -25.36 -1.35 -29.17
N PRO A 269 -24.65 -1.50 -30.29
CA PRO A 269 -23.73 -2.61 -30.52
C PRO A 269 -22.38 -2.40 -29.79
N ALA A 270 -21.62 -3.47 -29.57
CA ALA A 270 -20.31 -3.40 -28.88
C ALA A 270 -19.29 -2.57 -29.67
N GLU A 271 -19.40 -2.60 -30.99
CA GLU A 271 -18.59 -1.85 -31.95
C GLU A 271 -18.67 -0.34 -31.72
N ALA A 272 -19.83 0.17 -31.27
CA ALA A 272 -19.98 1.59 -30.95
C ALA A 272 -19.17 1.96 -29.69
N VAL A 273 -19.10 1.07 -28.69
CA VAL A 273 -18.28 1.26 -27.50
C VAL A 273 -16.79 1.19 -27.87
N PHE A 274 -16.39 0.22 -28.71
CA PHE A 274 -15.00 0.13 -29.18
C PHE A 274 -14.57 1.31 -30.06
N ALA A 275 -15.49 1.90 -30.83
CA ALA A 275 -15.20 3.10 -31.61
C ALA A 275 -14.86 4.30 -30.71
N GLU A 276 -15.61 4.50 -29.63
CA GLU A 276 -15.31 5.57 -28.66
C GLU A 276 -14.00 5.28 -27.91
N LEU A 277 -13.72 4.02 -27.55
CA LEU A 277 -12.44 3.61 -26.98
C LEU A 277 -11.25 3.90 -27.90
N ARG A 278 -11.38 3.59 -29.20
CA ARG A 278 -10.37 3.88 -30.22
C ARG A 278 -10.10 5.37 -30.33
N LYS A 279 -11.15 6.20 -30.25
CA LYS A 279 -11.01 7.65 -30.24
C LYS A 279 -10.16 8.12 -29.06
N TYR A 280 -10.46 7.68 -27.84
CA TYR A 280 -9.66 8.04 -26.66
C TYR A 280 -8.21 7.53 -26.73
N LEU A 281 -7.97 6.31 -27.22
CA LEU A 281 -6.61 5.81 -27.43
C LEU A 281 -5.79 6.71 -28.37
N ARG A 282 -6.43 7.24 -29.42
CA ARG A 282 -5.79 8.14 -30.37
C ARG A 282 -5.59 9.54 -29.77
N GLU A 283 -6.62 10.11 -29.16
CA GLU A 283 -6.60 11.47 -28.61
C GLU A 283 -5.65 11.59 -27.40
N ASP A 284 -5.71 10.65 -26.47
CA ASP A 284 -4.99 10.74 -25.20
C ASP A 284 -3.57 10.17 -25.28
N MET A 285 -3.40 9.05 -26.00
CA MET A 285 -2.16 8.26 -25.98
C MET A 285 -1.42 8.24 -27.33
N ASN A 286 -1.99 8.82 -28.38
CA ASN A 286 -1.50 8.71 -29.76
C ASN A 286 -1.31 7.25 -30.23
N ILE A 287 -2.18 6.34 -29.78
CA ILE A 287 -2.16 4.92 -30.16
C ILE A 287 -3.17 4.68 -31.29
N GLU A 288 -2.67 4.38 -32.49
CA GLU A 288 -3.49 3.88 -33.59
C GLU A 288 -3.66 2.36 -33.45
N ALA A 289 -4.71 1.96 -32.72
CA ALA A 289 -5.09 0.56 -32.53
C ALA A 289 -6.54 0.32 -32.94
N ASP A 290 -6.86 -0.92 -33.33
CA ASP A 290 -8.23 -1.41 -33.36
C ASP A 290 -8.50 -2.23 -32.10
N PRO A 291 -9.15 -1.67 -31.07
CA PRO A 291 -9.47 -2.43 -29.87
C PRO A 291 -10.29 -3.69 -30.19
N ALA A 292 -11.14 -3.67 -31.22
CA ALA A 292 -11.93 -4.84 -31.57
C ALA A 292 -11.09 -5.93 -32.26
N ASN A 293 -9.95 -5.57 -32.89
CA ASN A 293 -9.16 -6.43 -33.78
C ASN A 293 -7.67 -6.56 -33.39
N LEU A 294 -7.29 -6.28 -32.13
CA LEU A 294 -5.93 -6.55 -31.65
C LEU A 294 -5.57 -8.04 -31.77
N GLU A 295 -4.34 -8.32 -32.19
CA GLU A 295 -3.78 -9.67 -32.12
C GLU A 295 -3.70 -10.13 -30.66
N PRO A 296 -3.94 -11.42 -30.37
CA PRO A 296 -3.84 -11.92 -29.02
C PRO A 296 -2.42 -11.75 -28.46
N PRO A 297 -2.26 -11.63 -27.13
CA PRO A 297 -0.95 -11.54 -26.51
C PRO A 297 -0.11 -12.78 -26.87
N ARG A 298 1.19 -12.59 -27.06
CA ARG A 298 2.13 -13.61 -27.57
C ARG A 298 2.13 -14.88 -26.72
N ASP A 299 2.34 -16.04 -27.36
CA ASP A 299 2.48 -17.32 -26.68
C ASP A 299 3.80 -17.39 -25.87
N PHE A 300 3.69 -17.60 -24.56
CA PHE A 300 4.84 -17.71 -23.66
C PHE A 300 5.66 -19.00 -23.82
N LEU A 301 5.23 -19.93 -24.68
CA LEU A 301 6.02 -21.09 -25.09
C LEU A 301 7.14 -20.71 -26.07
N GLU A 302 7.10 -19.54 -26.70
CA GLU A 302 8.17 -19.08 -27.60
C GLU A 302 9.39 -18.54 -26.84
N LEU A 303 10.60 -18.99 -27.24
CA LEU A 303 11.88 -18.70 -26.57
C LEU A 303 12.16 -17.20 -26.34
N LYS A 304 11.81 -16.34 -27.32
CA LYS A 304 11.95 -14.88 -27.21
C LYS A 304 11.10 -14.28 -26.08
N ASN A 305 9.93 -14.85 -25.80
CA ASN A 305 9.05 -14.44 -24.70
C ASN A 305 9.51 -15.04 -23.36
N TYR A 306 10.25 -16.15 -23.39
CA TYR A 306 10.87 -16.78 -22.23
C TYR A 306 12.02 -15.94 -21.64
N ALA A 307 12.82 -15.27 -22.48
CA ALA A 307 13.91 -14.39 -22.03
C ALA A 307 13.38 -13.16 -21.24
N ASP A 308 12.31 -12.53 -21.72
CA ASP A 308 11.61 -11.44 -21.01
C ASP A 308 11.05 -11.93 -19.66
N ARG A 309 10.49 -13.15 -19.64
CA ARG A 309 10.02 -13.79 -18.41
C ARG A 309 11.16 -14.12 -17.45
N ALA A 310 12.33 -14.55 -17.93
CA ALA A 310 13.47 -14.89 -17.10
C ALA A 310 13.95 -13.69 -16.26
N ARG A 311 13.97 -12.49 -16.86
CA ARG A 311 14.29 -11.26 -16.14
C ARG A 311 13.26 -10.95 -15.07
N TRP A 312 11.97 -11.14 -15.33
CA TRP A 312 10.91 -10.98 -14.32
C TRP A 312 11.04 -11.98 -13.16
N GLN A 313 11.31 -13.25 -13.48
CA GLN A 313 11.52 -14.32 -12.50
C GLN A 313 12.74 -14.07 -11.60
N TYR A 314 13.79 -13.45 -12.13
CA TYR A 314 14.96 -13.04 -11.34
C TYR A 314 14.58 -12.08 -10.21
N TYR A 315 13.79 -11.03 -10.48
CA TYR A 315 13.43 -10.08 -9.42
C TYR A 315 12.53 -10.69 -8.36
N LYS A 316 11.68 -11.63 -8.74
CA LYS A 316 10.89 -12.43 -7.80
C LYS A 316 11.75 -13.25 -6.86
N SER A 317 12.77 -13.93 -7.41
CA SER A 317 13.67 -14.77 -6.62
C SER A 317 14.61 -13.98 -5.70
N THR A 318 14.72 -12.66 -5.88
CA THR A 318 15.46 -11.80 -4.93
C THR A 318 14.71 -11.54 -3.61
N SER A 319 13.47 -11.99 -3.46
CA SER A 319 12.68 -11.81 -2.24
C SER A 319 13.04 -12.82 -1.15
N SER A 320 13.47 -12.30 0.00
CA SER A 320 13.80 -13.12 1.16
C SER A 320 12.59 -13.36 2.07
N ARG A 321 12.66 -14.37 2.94
CA ARG A 321 11.65 -14.58 4.00
C ARG A 321 11.48 -13.35 4.90
N LYS A 322 12.54 -12.58 5.13
CA LYS A 322 12.51 -11.35 5.92
C LYS A 322 11.70 -10.27 5.21
N ASP A 323 11.81 -10.17 3.89
CA ASP A 323 11.07 -9.18 3.08
C ASP A 323 9.57 -9.48 3.11
N PHE A 324 9.19 -10.74 2.89
CA PHE A 324 7.79 -11.17 3.01
C PHE A 324 7.24 -10.91 4.40
N ARG A 325 8.02 -11.18 5.45
CA ARG A 325 7.59 -10.92 6.83
C ARG A 325 7.34 -9.43 7.06
N LYS A 326 8.22 -8.54 6.59
CA LYS A 326 8.03 -7.09 6.71
C LYS A 326 6.77 -6.62 5.97
N LEU A 327 6.55 -7.12 4.75
CA LEU A 327 5.36 -6.76 3.97
C LEU A 327 4.08 -7.30 4.59
N LEU A 328 4.11 -8.52 5.14
CA LEU A 328 2.99 -9.12 5.85
C LEU A 328 2.66 -8.34 7.13
N LEU A 329 3.66 -7.97 7.91
CA LEU A 329 3.48 -7.15 9.11
C LEU A 329 2.85 -5.80 8.77
N PHE A 330 3.31 -5.15 7.69
CA PHE A 330 2.65 -3.95 7.18
C PHE A 330 1.18 -4.22 6.84
N ALA A 331 0.90 -5.26 6.05
CA ALA A 331 -0.47 -5.55 5.61
C ALA A 331 -1.42 -5.94 6.76
N GLN A 332 -0.89 -6.47 7.85
CA GLN A 332 -1.66 -6.93 9.01
C GLN A 332 -1.87 -5.86 10.08
N TYR A 333 -0.95 -4.89 10.17
CA TYR A 333 -0.92 -3.96 11.29
C TYR A 333 -0.93 -2.49 10.87
N ASP A 334 -0.55 -2.13 9.65
CA ASP A 334 -0.58 -0.73 9.24
C ASP A 334 -2.03 -0.23 9.13
N ARG A 335 -2.38 0.72 9.99
CA ARG A 335 -3.72 1.27 10.09
C ARG A 335 -4.23 1.82 8.77
N ARG A 336 -3.38 2.54 8.02
CA ARG A 336 -3.76 3.15 6.74
C ARG A 336 -4.09 2.06 5.74
N TYR A 337 -3.20 1.08 5.62
CA TYR A 337 -3.42 -0.07 4.75
C TYR A 337 -4.72 -0.82 5.11
N LEU A 338 -4.95 -1.10 6.39
CA LEU A 338 -6.17 -1.78 6.85
C LEU A 338 -7.44 -0.98 6.57
N ARG A 339 -7.42 0.36 6.74
CA ARG A 339 -8.54 1.25 6.38
C ARG A 339 -8.87 1.15 4.89
N ALA A 340 -7.84 1.21 4.04
CA ALA A 340 -8.00 1.11 2.60
C ALA A 340 -8.50 -0.27 2.16
N ALA A 341 -7.98 -1.35 2.76
CA ALA A 341 -8.38 -2.72 2.44
C ALA A 341 -9.75 -3.12 3.03
N ALA A 342 -10.21 -2.45 4.09
CA ALA A 342 -11.51 -2.71 4.71
C ALA A 342 -12.68 -2.31 3.82
N ARG A 343 -12.50 -1.37 2.89
CA ARG A 343 -13.53 -0.98 1.93
C ARG A 343 -13.78 -2.10 0.94
N THR A 344 -14.93 -2.76 1.06
CA THR A 344 -15.35 -3.84 0.17
C THR A 344 -16.35 -3.34 -0.85
N THR A 345 -16.05 -3.53 -2.13
CA THR A 345 -17.01 -3.34 -3.23
C THR A 345 -17.31 -4.70 -3.82
N ARG A 346 -18.60 -4.99 -4.08
CA ARG A 346 -18.95 -6.20 -4.82
C ARG A 346 -18.48 -6.03 -6.26
N ARG A 347 -18.27 -7.17 -6.92
CA ARG A 347 -17.83 -7.20 -8.32
C ARG A 347 -18.77 -6.35 -9.18
N LEU A 348 -18.21 -5.49 -10.03
CA LEU A 348 -18.92 -4.55 -10.91
C LEU A 348 -19.70 -3.39 -10.24
N GLU A 349 -19.86 -3.35 -8.91
CA GLU A 349 -20.58 -2.25 -8.23
C GLU A 349 -19.74 -0.96 -8.12
N ASP A 350 -18.41 -1.07 -8.16
CA ASP A 350 -17.48 0.06 -8.26
C ASP A 350 -16.88 0.11 -9.68
N ALA A 351 -17.72 0.52 -10.62
CA ALA A 351 -17.33 0.72 -12.02
C ALA A 351 -16.15 1.70 -12.19
N PRO A 352 -16.07 2.82 -11.43
CA PRO A 352 -14.94 3.78 -11.51
C PRO A 352 -13.60 3.29 -10.91
N LEU A 353 -13.58 2.13 -10.24
CA LEU A 353 -12.44 1.52 -9.54
C LEU A 353 -11.73 2.43 -8.54
N GLU A 354 -12.44 3.35 -7.91
CA GLU A 354 -11.81 4.32 -7.00
C GLU A 354 -11.12 3.65 -5.81
N ASN A 355 -11.60 2.47 -5.41
CA ASN A 355 -11.19 1.81 -4.17
C ASN A 355 -10.00 0.86 -4.33
N HIS A 356 -9.71 0.40 -5.54
CA HIS A 356 -8.73 -0.67 -5.76
C HIS A 356 -7.28 -0.15 -5.87
N ASN A 357 -7.10 1.14 -6.12
CA ASN A 357 -5.78 1.73 -6.32
C ASN A 357 -5.03 1.98 -5.02
N LEU A 358 -5.68 2.56 -4.02
CA LEU A 358 -5.03 3.02 -2.78
C LEU A 358 -4.33 1.89 -2.00
N PRO A 359 -4.96 0.72 -1.78
CA PRO A 359 -4.26 -0.41 -1.16
C PRO A 359 -3.01 -0.84 -1.93
N MET A 360 -3.05 -0.81 -3.27
CA MET A 360 -1.90 -1.18 -4.11
C MET A 360 -0.78 -0.14 -4.09
N VAL A 361 -1.13 1.15 -4.07
CA VAL A 361 -0.16 2.24 -3.89
C VAL A 361 0.57 2.09 -2.56
N LEU A 362 -0.16 1.85 -1.47
CA LEU A 362 0.41 1.65 -0.13
C LEU A 362 1.32 0.41 -0.06
N LEU A 363 0.88 -0.72 -0.63
CA LEU A 363 1.73 -1.91 -0.73
C LEU A 363 3.00 -1.66 -1.53
N PHE A 364 2.87 -1.01 -2.68
CA PHE A 364 4.00 -0.79 -3.56
C PHE A 364 5.03 0.15 -2.94
N ARG A 365 4.57 1.20 -2.26
CA ARG A 365 5.45 2.05 -1.45
C ARG A 365 6.17 1.25 -0.37
N GLN A 366 5.45 0.40 0.36
CA GLN A 366 6.08 -0.43 1.38
C GLN A 366 7.09 -1.42 0.79
N ALA A 367 6.77 -2.05 -0.34
CA ALA A 367 7.67 -2.94 -1.04
C ALA A 367 8.92 -2.20 -1.54
N LEU A 368 8.78 -0.96 -2.00
CA LEU A 368 9.91 -0.11 -2.35
C LEU A 368 10.79 0.20 -1.15
N ALA A 369 10.21 0.54 0.01
CA ALA A 369 10.98 0.76 1.23
C ALA A 369 11.76 -0.51 1.64
N ILE A 370 11.13 -1.68 1.55
CA ILE A 370 11.76 -2.97 1.85
C ILE A 370 12.90 -3.28 0.86
N LYS A 371 12.75 -2.90 -0.40
CA LYS A 371 13.70 -3.15 -1.49
C LYS A 371 14.60 -1.95 -1.80
N GLU A 372 14.73 -1.02 -0.87
CA GLU A 372 15.65 0.12 -0.94
C GLU A 372 15.50 0.94 -2.24
N GLY A 373 14.25 1.14 -2.67
CA GLY A 373 13.91 1.92 -3.86
C GLY A 373 14.01 1.15 -5.19
N ASN A 374 14.40 -0.13 -5.19
CA ASN A 374 14.43 -0.93 -6.41
C ASN A 374 13.01 -1.32 -6.85
N LYS A 375 12.48 -0.59 -7.84
CA LYS A 375 11.13 -0.82 -8.39
C LYS A 375 10.93 -2.24 -8.91
N LEU A 376 11.88 -2.79 -9.66
CA LEU A 376 11.77 -4.14 -10.24
C LEU A 376 11.66 -5.21 -9.14
N ALA A 377 12.48 -5.09 -8.09
CA ALA A 377 12.42 -5.98 -6.94
C ALA A 377 11.15 -5.78 -6.10
N ALA A 378 10.64 -4.56 -6.00
CA ALA A 378 9.40 -4.25 -5.26
C ALA A 378 8.17 -4.84 -5.95
N VAL A 379 8.02 -4.67 -7.27
CA VAL A 379 6.94 -5.30 -8.05
C VAL A 379 7.06 -6.83 -7.94
N GLY A 380 8.29 -7.38 -8.00
CA GLY A 380 8.56 -8.81 -7.84
C GLY A 380 8.17 -9.35 -6.45
N LEU A 381 8.45 -8.60 -5.38
CA LEU A 381 8.04 -8.94 -4.02
C LEU A 381 6.52 -9.00 -3.88
N ILE A 382 5.80 -8.01 -4.43
CA ILE A 382 4.32 -7.98 -4.39
C ILE A 382 3.73 -9.14 -5.18
N ASP A 383 4.27 -9.42 -6.36
CA ASP A 383 3.74 -10.50 -7.21
C ASP A 383 3.83 -11.86 -6.51
N GLU A 384 4.97 -12.16 -5.88
CA GLU A 384 5.14 -13.37 -5.09
C GLU A 384 4.30 -13.36 -3.81
N ALA A 385 4.17 -12.20 -3.15
CA ALA A 385 3.41 -12.08 -1.92
C ALA A 385 1.90 -12.23 -2.15
N VAL A 386 1.39 -11.87 -3.33
CA VAL A 386 0.00 -12.15 -3.72
C VAL A 386 -0.15 -13.61 -4.17
N ARG A 387 0.82 -14.16 -4.92
CA ARG A 387 0.73 -15.51 -5.51
C ARG A 387 0.84 -16.67 -4.51
N VAL A 388 1.83 -16.62 -3.60
CA VAL A 388 2.12 -17.73 -2.67
C VAL A 388 0.94 -17.99 -1.73
N PRO A 389 0.34 -16.97 -1.10
CA PRO A 389 -0.77 -17.19 -0.17
C PRO A 389 -2.08 -17.54 -0.88
N PHE A 390 -2.31 -17.02 -2.09
CA PHE A 390 -3.52 -17.36 -2.87
C PHE A 390 -3.56 -18.83 -3.28
N THR A 391 -2.40 -19.41 -3.64
CA THR A 391 -2.30 -20.85 -3.94
C THR A 391 -2.53 -21.70 -2.70
N TRP A 392 -2.02 -21.25 -1.54
CA TRP A 392 -2.20 -21.93 -0.26
C TRP A 392 -3.64 -21.86 0.24
N VAL A 393 -4.29 -20.68 0.20
CA VAL A 393 -5.71 -20.51 0.60
C VAL A 393 -6.65 -21.29 -0.31
N LYS A 394 -6.42 -21.28 -1.64
CA LYS A 394 -7.22 -22.09 -2.57
C LYS A 394 -7.05 -23.60 -2.39
N ALA A 395 -5.97 -24.04 -1.76
CA ALA A 395 -5.76 -25.44 -1.42
C ALA A 395 -6.45 -25.86 -0.11
N ILE A 396 -6.95 -24.90 0.69
CA ILE A 396 -7.72 -25.20 1.91
C ILE A 396 -9.20 -25.41 1.52
N PRO A 397 -9.81 -26.56 1.84
CA PRO A 397 -11.24 -26.78 1.63
C PRO A 397 -12.09 -25.68 2.31
N ARG A 398 -13.11 -25.17 1.60
CA ARG A 398 -13.94 -24.03 2.07
C ARG A 398 -14.61 -24.29 3.42
N ASP A 399 -15.00 -25.54 3.68
CA ASP A 399 -15.58 -26.02 4.93
C ASP A 399 -14.59 -26.02 6.11
N LYS A 400 -13.28 -25.98 5.83
CA LYS A 400 -12.20 -25.93 6.83
C LYS A 400 -11.67 -24.51 7.05
N LEU A 401 -12.13 -23.54 6.27
CA LEU A 401 -11.81 -22.14 6.48
C LEU A 401 -12.78 -21.59 7.54
N PRO A 402 -12.27 -21.02 8.67
CA PRO A 402 -13.10 -20.23 9.56
C PRO A 402 -13.95 -19.23 8.78
N ALA A 403 -15.26 -19.16 9.08
CA ALA A 403 -16.19 -18.21 8.47
C ALA A 403 -15.89 -16.72 8.82
N SER A 404 -14.70 -16.43 9.35
CA SER A 404 -14.33 -15.09 9.79
C SER A 404 -13.88 -14.26 8.59
N VAL A 405 -14.42 -13.04 8.54
CA VAL A 405 -14.02 -11.94 7.64
C VAL A 405 -12.49 -11.70 7.66
N ALA A 406 -11.80 -12.14 8.72
CA ALA A 406 -10.35 -12.07 8.86
C ALA A 406 -9.58 -12.95 7.86
N LEU A 407 -10.14 -14.09 7.41
CA LEU A 407 -9.48 -14.99 6.45
C LEU A 407 -9.59 -14.47 5.01
N GLU A 408 -10.71 -13.82 4.68
CA GLU A 408 -10.88 -13.03 3.45
C GLU A 408 -10.04 -11.75 3.44
N ASN A 409 -9.59 -11.27 4.60
CA ASN A 409 -8.73 -10.09 4.74
C ASN A 409 -7.25 -10.43 4.95
N PHE A 410 -6.88 -11.72 5.09
CA PHE A 410 -5.60 -12.11 5.68
C PHE A 410 -4.38 -11.84 4.78
N LEU A 411 -4.57 -11.62 3.47
CA LEU A 411 -3.50 -11.71 2.47
C LEU A 411 -3.66 -10.68 1.37
N LEU A 412 -3.15 -9.46 1.64
CA LEU A 412 -2.94 -8.38 0.65
C LEU A 412 -4.24 -7.94 -0.08
N PRO A 413 -4.27 -6.85 -0.86
CA PRO A 413 -5.48 -6.38 -1.51
C PRO A 413 -5.82 -7.41 -2.58
N GLY A 414 -6.83 -8.23 -2.30
CA GLY A 414 -7.33 -9.07 -3.35
C GLY A 414 -8.31 -10.17 -3.01
N ASN A 415 -8.43 -10.60 -1.76
CA ASN A 415 -9.24 -11.79 -1.49
C ASN A 415 -10.77 -11.59 -1.54
N LYS A 416 -11.26 -10.41 -1.93
CA LYS A 416 -12.70 -10.16 -2.15
C LYS A 416 -12.99 -9.97 -3.63
N GLU A 417 -13.81 -10.87 -4.16
CA GLU A 417 -14.46 -11.06 -5.48
C GLU A 417 -13.95 -10.35 -6.75
N ASP A 418 -13.33 -9.17 -6.66
CA ASP A 418 -12.78 -8.37 -7.76
C ASP A 418 -11.32 -7.91 -7.50
N GLY A 419 -10.93 -7.73 -6.23
CA GLY A 419 -9.69 -7.07 -5.85
C GLY A 419 -8.41 -7.80 -6.28
N SER A 420 -8.37 -9.14 -6.27
CA SER A 420 -7.13 -9.89 -6.57
C SER A 420 -6.77 -9.84 -8.03
N ASP A 421 -7.80 -9.73 -8.87
CA ASP A 421 -7.57 -9.63 -10.31
C ASP A 421 -7.10 -8.22 -10.62
N LYS A 422 -7.81 -7.18 -10.14
CA LYS A 422 -7.40 -5.78 -10.37
C LYS A 422 -6.02 -5.46 -9.79
N SER A 423 -5.64 -6.03 -8.64
CA SER A 423 -4.28 -5.89 -8.10
C SER A 423 -3.22 -6.57 -8.94
N ARG A 424 -3.55 -7.69 -9.59
CA ARG A 424 -2.68 -8.35 -10.58
C ARG A 424 -2.53 -7.50 -11.84
N HIS A 425 -3.62 -6.95 -12.38
CA HIS A 425 -3.59 -6.02 -13.52
C HIS A 425 -2.69 -4.81 -13.22
N TRP A 426 -2.88 -4.19 -12.06
CA TRP A 426 -2.06 -3.08 -11.57
C TRP A 426 -0.57 -3.45 -11.47
N ASN A 427 -0.24 -4.56 -10.79
CA ASN A 427 1.15 -4.93 -10.52
C ASN A 427 1.87 -5.47 -11.76
N VAL A 428 1.22 -6.32 -12.55
CA VAL A 428 1.85 -6.97 -13.71
C VAL A 428 2.14 -5.96 -14.82
N PHE A 429 1.17 -5.14 -15.22
CA PHE A 429 1.36 -4.17 -16.30
C PHE A 429 2.09 -2.90 -15.81
N GLY A 430 1.97 -2.55 -14.53
CA GLY A 430 2.91 -1.61 -13.90
C GLY A 430 4.36 -2.11 -14.00
N GLY A 431 4.60 -3.38 -13.68
CA GLY A 431 5.91 -4.03 -13.78
C GLY A 431 6.46 -4.09 -15.20
N ILE A 432 5.66 -4.53 -16.18
CA ILE A 432 6.06 -4.62 -17.60
C ILE A 432 6.54 -3.26 -18.12
N SER A 433 5.95 -2.16 -17.65
CA SER A 433 6.38 -0.79 -18.01
C SER A 433 7.83 -0.50 -17.65
N LEU A 434 8.36 -1.13 -16.60
CA LEU A 434 9.75 -0.98 -16.17
C LEU A 434 10.71 -1.88 -16.97
N TYR A 435 10.23 -3.01 -17.49
CA TYR A 435 11.05 -3.95 -18.30
C TYR A 435 11.12 -3.58 -19.76
N LYS A 436 10.01 -3.07 -20.31
CA LYS A 436 9.85 -2.67 -21.70
C LYS A 436 9.68 -1.15 -21.76
N SER A 437 8.46 -0.69 -21.98
CA SER A 437 8.07 0.71 -21.91
C SER A 437 6.61 0.80 -21.46
N PRO A 438 6.17 1.95 -20.93
CA PRO A 438 4.75 2.19 -20.63
C PRO A 438 3.82 1.94 -21.83
N GLU A 439 4.25 2.31 -23.04
CA GLU A 439 3.48 2.13 -24.28
C GLU A 439 3.32 0.66 -24.66
N GLU A 440 4.41 -0.09 -24.63
CA GLU A 440 4.39 -1.53 -24.92
C GLU A 440 3.58 -2.27 -23.84
N SER A 441 3.67 -1.83 -22.58
CA SER A 441 2.85 -2.39 -21.50
C SER A 441 1.36 -2.20 -21.76
N LEU A 442 0.92 -0.99 -22.15
CA LEU A 442 -0.48 -0.72 -22.47
C LEU A 442 -0.95 -1.53 -23.68
N ARG A 443 -0.15 -1.65 -24.74
CA ARG A 443 -0.50 -2.48 -25.91
C ARG A 443 -0.69 -3.95 -25.53
N LEU A 444 0.22 -4.51 -24.73
CA LEU A 444 0.11 -5.88 -24.23
C LEU A 444 -1.11 -6.07 -23.32
N ALA A 445 -1.43 -5.06 -22.52
CA ALA A 445 -2.60 -5.05 -21.66
C ALA A 445 -3.89 -5.09 -22.48
N LEU A 446 -4.03 -4.16 -23.43
CA LEU A 446 -5.19 -4.11 -24.34
C LEU A 446 -5.35 -5.42 -25.12
N ALA A 447 -4.27 -5.98 -25.67
CA ALA A 447 -4.32 -7.26 -26.38
C ALA A 447 -4.88 -8.39 -25.49
N ARG A 448 -4.46 -8.44 -24.22
CA ARG A 448 -4.98 -9.40 -23.25
C ARG A 448 -6.46 -9.18 -22.94
N GLU A 449 -6.85 -7.95 -22.60
CA GLU A 449 -8.25 -7.67 -22.22
C GLU A 449 -9.20 -7.93 -23.40
N VAL A 450 -8.79 -7.62 -24.64
CA VAL A 450 -9.57 -7.92 -25.85
C VAL A 450 -9.76 -9.42 -26.03
N LYS A 451 -8.71 -10.22 -25.81
CA LYS A 451 -8.81 -11.67 -25.90
C LYS A 451 -9.86 -12.19 -24.89
N ASP A 452 -9.78 -11.74 -23.64
CA ASP A 452 -10.70 -12.19 -22.59
C ASP A 452 -12.16 -11.76 -22.89
N PHE A 453 -12.36 -10.58 -23.49
CA PHE A 453 -13.67 -10.16 -24.01
C PHE A 453 -14.17 -11.06 -25.16
N ARG A 454 -13.32 -11.37 -26.14
CA ARG A 454 -13.69 -12.19 -27.31
C ARG A 454 -14.06 -13.63 -26.94
N ASP A 455 -13.43 -14.17 -25.90
CA ASP A 455 -13.73 -15.52 -25.45
C ASP A 455 -15.19 -15.62 -24.93
N HIS A 456 -15.76 -14.53 -24.37
CA HIS A 456 -17.12 -14.49 -23.83
C HIS A 456 -17.80 -13.10 -23.99
N PRO A 457 -18.16 -12.67 -25.21
CA PRO A 457 -18.63 -11.31 -25.47
C PRO A 457 -19.97 -11.05 -24.79
N SER A 458 -20.01 -10.06 -23.90
CA SER A 458 -21.20 -9.65 -23.15
C SER A 458 -21.04 -8.24 -22.58
N PRO A 459 -22.13 -7.56 -22.17
CA PRO A 459 -22.02 -6.27 -21.49
C PRO A 459 -21.16 -6.32 -20.21
N GLN A 460 -21.23 -7.45 -19.50
CA GLN A 460 -20.38 -7.71 -18.34
C GLN A 460 -18.91 -7.82 -18.74
N ALA A 461 -18.58 -8.58 -19.79
CA ALA A 461 -17.20 -8.70 -20.27
C ALA A 461 -16.65 -7.36 -20.78
N MET A 462 -17.46 -6.53 -21.44
CA MET A 462 -17.06 -5.17 -21.81
C MET A 462 -16.85 -4.27 -20.59
N THR A 463 -17.65 -4.42 -19.53
CA THR A 463 -17.45 -3.69 -18.27
C THR A 463 -16.10 -4.06 -17.67
N GLU A 464 -15.77 -5.35 -17.63
CA GLU A 464 -14.48 -5.81 -17.15
C GLU A 464 -13.33 -5.36 -18.05
N PHE A 465 -13.47 -5.43 -19.37
CA PHE A 465 -12.48 -4.91 -20.32
C PHE A 465 -12.08 -3.47 -19.98
N ILE A 466 -13.06 -2.58 -19.80
CA ILE A 466 -12.80 -1.17 -19.49
C ILE A 466 -12.17 -1.03 -18.10
N ARG A 467 -12.68 -1.75 -17.11
CA ARG A 467 -12.18 -1.72 -15.72
C ARG A 467 -10.74 -2.26 -15.62
N ASP A 468 -10.44 -3.39 -16.23
CA ASP A 468 -9.09 -3.96 -16.28
C ASP A 468 -8.13 -3.01 -17.00
N THR A 469 -8.56 -2.41 -18.11
CA THR A 469 -7.78 -1.37 -18.79
C THR A 469 -7.48 -0.18 -17.86
N MET A 470 -8.46 0.29 -17.08
CA MET A 470 -8.23 1.33 -16.06
C MET A 470 -7.26 0.88 -14.96
N ALA A 471 -7.36 -0.35 -14.47
CA ALA A 471 -6.44 -0.91 -13.48
C ALA A 471 -5.00 -1.01 -14.03
N ASN A 472 -4.85 -1.43 -15.29
CA ASN A 472 -3.59 -1.46 -16.02
C ASN A 472 -2.98 -0.05 -16.10
N LEU A 473 -3.76 0.95 -16.52
CA LEU A 473 -3.31 2.36 -16.61
C LEU A 473 -2.86 2.92 -15.25
N ASN A 474 -3.61 2.64 -14.18
CA ASN A 474 -3.22 3.03 -12.82
C ASN A 474 -1.90 2.37 -12.41
N GLY A 475 -1.72 1.08 -12.71
CA GLY A 475 -0.46 0.37 -12.47
C GLY A 475 0.72 0.99 -13.21
N ILE A 476 0.55 1.25 -14.51
CA ILE A 476 1.55 1.92 -15.36
C ILE A 476 1.92 3.28 -14.75
N TYR A 477 0.92 4.09 -14.41
CA TYR A 477 1.13 5.41 -13.81
C TYR A 477 1.92 5.29 -12.50
N TYR A 478 1.35 4.68 -11.47
CA TYR A 478 1.94 4.70 -10.13
C TYR A 478 3.31 4.00 -10.06
N VAL A 479 3.48 2.84 -10.70
CA VAL A 479 4.75 2.11 -10.66
C VAL A 479 5.87 2.92 -11.31
N VAL A 480 5.59 3.60 -12.42
CA VAL A 480 6.58 4.43 -13.11
C VAL A 480 6.77 5.77 -12.40
N SER A 481 5.71 6.34 -11.85
CA SER A 481 5.70 7.72 -11.34
C SER A 481 6.20 7.90 -9.90
N ILE A 482 6.07 6.87 -9.05
CA ILE A 482 6.55 6.94 -7.67
C ILE A 482 8.07 7.11 -7.65
N ASN A 483 8.57 8.18 -7.04
CA ASN A 483 10.00 8.42 -6.92
C ASN A 483 10.57 7.69 -5.68
N PRO A 484 11.44 6.67 -5.87
CA PRO A 484 12.00 5.92 -4.76
C PRO A 484 12.85 6.77 -3.81
N LEU A 485 13.41 7.89 -4.28
CA LEU A 485 14.21 8.78 -3.45
C LEU A 485 13.39 9.53 -2.39
N LEU A 486 12.06 9.62 -2.59
CA LEU A 486 11.14 10.31 -1.68
C LEU A 486 10.50 9.37 -0.64
N ILE A 487 10.81 8.07 -0.68
CA ILE A 487 10.25 7.06 0.24
C ILE A 487 11.04 6.95 1.56
N LYS A 488 12.15 7.69 1.67
CA LYS A 488 13.08 7.61 2.81
C LYS A 488 12.45 8.00 4.13
#